data_AF-A0A915PWX5-F1
#
_entry.id   AF-A0A915PWX5-F1
#
_cell.length_a   1.000
_cell.length_b   1.000
_cell.length_c   1.000
_cell.angle_alpha   90.00
_cell.angle_beta   90.00
_cell.angle_gamma   90.00
#
_symmetry.space_group_name_H-M   'P 1'
#
loop_
_entity.id
_entity.type
_entity.pdbx_description
1 polymer ?
#
loop_
_entity_poly.entity_id
_entity_poly.type
_entity_poly.pdbx_seq_one_letter_code
_entity_poly.pdbx_strand_id
1 'polypeptide(L)'
;MMVWYWYRSSLSRSMGVLSGEDGRDETELIRTSYRLVFITFILSTCSTCSDGAFFLNDPYGRAFVSLHNEKIAPVSTTNTEAQRIFREKAKTFGQSEEEIQKVKYYLEKIQKLEANEHPEEILQRHATKSSGAFAIEVAKFERRQKDSVLLNPEENGRYYEGDIVLDAQQAHEIYENTLHHSRRTKRKLIRSELRRWDSRKPIVYSFDGSHTMREQRVIELALEHWHNITCLNFERRDDEIQENRIVFTDVDGCASNVGRHPLGEPQFVSLAPECIRLGVIAHEVAHALGFWHEQSRPDRDNYVTVRWENIDRDSKGQFLKELPADVDNGGVPYDYGSIMHYRSKAFGRYEDLFTLSTNIVDYQKTIGQRDQLSFNDIRLMNVIYCSDSCARKLPCQRGGYTDPRRCGRCRCPDGFTGKLCEQVMPGFGANCGGRMELTSSWKRIASPNYPREFKEGQECSWLLVAPPGQRVQLRFYGEFEMYCKVRHSLCMDYIEIRNSTDFANTGMRYCCYGTPQSSIMSATEDMLVLFRSFYRGGKGFQAQVRALPATVVHSRRVRSADKLYTKEFEATKQNKYIAEDLNTIR
;
A
#
# COMPACT_ATOMS: atom_id res chain seq x y z
N MET A 1 -10.57 -16.23 4.52
CA MET A 1 -9.14 -16.48 4.22
C MET A 1 -8.27 -15.22 4.28
N MET A 2 -8.66 -14.05 3.77
CA MET A 2 -7.83 -12.83 3.96
C MET A 2 -7.65 -12.40 5.40
N VAL A 3 -8.73 -12.43 6.18
CA VAL A 3 -8.66 -12.22 7.63
C VAL A 3 -7.69 -13.24 8.25
N TRP A 4 -7.73 -14.50 7.78
CA TRP A 4 -6.80 -15.55 8.22
C TRP A 4 -5.35 -15.28 7.77
N TYR A 5 -5.10 -14.72 6.59
CA TYR A 5 -3.76 -14.35 6.12
C TYR A 5 -3.20 -13.15 6.90
N TRP A 6 -4.02 -12.15 7.21
CA TRP A 6 -3.66 -11.04 8.10
C TRP A 6 -3.37 -11.51 9.51
N TYR A 7 -4.25 -12.35 10.05
CA TYR A 7 -4.08 -12.98 11.36
C TYR A 7 -2.83 -13.87 11.37
N ARG A 8 -2.52 -14.57 10.28
CA ARG A 8 -1.31 -15.39 10.08
C ARG A 8 -0.04 -14.56 9.93
N SER A 9 -0.11 -13.41 9.24
CA SER A 9 0.97 -12.41 9.18
C SER A 9 1.25 -11.81 10.57
N SER A 10 0.20 -11.73 11.42
CA SER A 10 0.27 -11.27 12.81
C SER A 10 0.76 -12.36 13.78
N LEU A 11 0.29 -13.60 13.61
CA LEU A 11 0.47 -14.72 14.56
C LEU A 11 1.40 -15.81 14.05
N SER A 12 1.33 -16.33 12.83
CA SER A 12 2.21 -17.46 12.43
C SER A 12 3.68 -17.12 12.23
N ARG A 13 4.07 -15.88 12.51
CA ARG A 13 5.47 -15.56 12.81
C ARG A 13 5.87 -16.04 14.22
N SER A 14 5.00 -16.74 14.97
CA SER A 14 5.17 -17.14 16.39
C SER A 14 5.32 -18.64 16.67
N MET A 15 5.28 -19.53 15.68
CA MET A 15 5.63 -20.94 15.92
C MET A 15 6.92 -21.27 15.18
N GLY A 16 8.02 -21.19 15.91
CA GLY A 16 9.22 -21.92 15.53
C GLY A 16 8.90 -23.41 15.55
N VAL A 17 9.42 -24.12 14.55
CA VAL A 17 9.45 -25.59 14.53
C VAL A 17 10.10 -26.05 15.84
N LEU A 18 9.31 -26.59 16.76
CA LEU A 18 9.85 -27.38 17.87
C LEU A 18 10.26 -28.73 17.27
N SER A 19 11.53 -28.85 16.91
CA SER A 19 12.14 -30.14 16.59
C SER A 19 12.36 -30.89 17.90
N GLY A 20 11.53 -31.90 18.16
CA GLY A 20 11.73 -32.92 19.18
C GLY A 20 11.89 -34.26 18.51
N GLU A 21 12.98 -34.95 18.85
CA GLU A 21 13.33 -36.30 18.42
C GLU A 21 12.21 -37.30 18.79
N ASP A 22 11.47 -37.80 17.82
CA ASP A 22 11.05 -39.20 17.80
C ASP A 22 10.48 -39.57 16.42
N GLY A 23 11.13 -40.52 15.76
CA GLY A 23 10.74 -40.99 14.45
C GLY A 23 9.44 -41.78 14.49
N ARG A 24 8.32 -41.13 14.14
CA ARG A 24 7.10 -41.78 13.63
C ARG A 24 6.42 -40.84 12.62
N ASP A 25 5.91 -41.45 11.56
CA ASP A 25 5.40 -40.80 10.34
C ASP A 25 4.25 -39.80 10.62
N GLU A 26 4.59 -38.51 10.69
CA GLU A 26 3.70 -37.39 11.06
C GLU A 26 3.00 -36.73 9.86
N THR A 27 3.01 -37.35 8.66
CA THR A 27 2.38 -36.75 7.48
C THR A 27 0.86 -36.96 7.40
N GLU A 28 0.29 -37.83 8.22
CA GLU A 28 -1.15 -38.13 8.23
C GLU A 28 -1.89 -37.50 9.44
N LEU A 29 -1.21 -37.25 10.56
CA LEU A 29 -1.81 -36.57 11.73
C LEU A 29 -2.02 -35.05 11.51
N ILE A 30 -1.19 -34.42 10.69
CA ILE A 30 -1.29 -32.99 10.34
C ILE A 30 -2.42 -32.74 9.32
N ARG A 31 -2.79 -33.75 8.53
CA ARG A 31 -3.88 -33.62 7.53
C ARG A 31 -5.27 -33.66 8.17
N THR A 32 -5.40 -34.33 9.31
CA THR A 32 -6.68 -34.55 10.00
C THR A 32 -6.90 -33.55 11.13
N SER A 33 -5.83 -33.07 11.78
CA SER A 33 -5.93 -32.17 12.94
C SER A 33 -6.29 -30.72 12.60
N TYR A 34 -6.08 -30.24 11.37
CA TYR A 34 -6.43 -28.86 10.98
C TYR A 34 -7.76 -28.72 10.24
N ARG A 35 -8.33 -29.83 9.74
CA ARG A 35 -9.75 -29.88 9.33
C ARG A 35 -10.67 -30.05 10.53
N LEU A 36 -10.25 -30.77 11.57
CA LEU A 36 -10.99 -30.81 12.85
C LEU A 36 -10.97 -29.45 13.57
N VAL A 37 -9.89 -28.66 13.53
CA VAL A 37 -9.90 -27.33 14.18
C VAL A 37 -10.82 -26.31 13.49
N PHE A 38 -11.36 -26.61 12.29
CA PHE A 38 -12.40 -25.79 11.67
C PHE A 38 -13.79 -26.45 11.70
N ILE A 39 -13.87 -27.78 11.69
CA ILE A 39 -15.16 -28.52 11.72
C ILE A 39 -15.59 -28.86 13.15
N THR A 40 -14.69 -29.22 14.05
CA THR A 40 -14.97 -29.42 15.49
C THR A 40 -15.15 -28.10 16.24
N PHE A 41 -14.61 -27.00 15.70
CA PHE A 41 -14.86 -25.62 16.16
C PHE A 41 -16.22 -25.08 15.69
N ILE A 42 -16.84 -25.73 14.70
CA ILE A 42 -18.20 -25.43 14.22
C ILE A 42 -19.23 -26.46 14.72
N LEU A 43 -18.83 -27.69 15.10
CA LEU A 43 -19.76 -28.78 15.44
C LEU A 43 -19.69 -29.37 16.86
N SER A 44 -18.74 -28.98 17.74
CA SER A 44 -18.71 -29.56 19.12
C SER A 44 -19.39 -28.75 20.22
N THR A 45 -20.12 -27.67 19.89
CA THR A 45 -20.93 -26.93 20.88
C THR A 45 -22.40 -26.80 20.47
N CYS A 46 -22.98 -27.86 19.89
CA CYS A 46 -24.43 -27.88 19.65
C CYS A 46 -24.97 -29.31 19.73
N SER A 47 -25.22 -29.80 20.95
CA SER A 47 -26.11 -30.95 21.16
C SER A 47 -27.57 -30.55 21.34
N THR A 48 -27.88 -29.25 21.45
CA THR A 48 -29.26 -28.73 21.50
C THR A 48 -29.30 -27.24 21.12
N CYS A 49 -29.47 -26.90 19.85
CA CYS A 49 -29.98 -25.59 19.42
C CYS A 49 -30.38 -25.64 17.94
N SER A 50 -31.67 -25.88 17.71
CA SER A 50 -32.41 -25.32 16.59
C SER A 50 -32.42 -23.79 16.71
N ASP A 51 -32.29 -23.11 15.57
CA ASP A 51 -32.31 -21.65 15.34
C ASP A 51 -30.95 -20.93 15.41
N GLY A 52 -30.55 -20.38 14.25
CA GLY A 52 -29.19 -19.97 13.93
C GLY A 52 -28.67 -18.71 14.63
N ALA A 53 -27.50 -18.83 15.25
CA ALA A 53 -26.56 -17.76 15.57
C ALA A 53 -25.13 -18.31 15.63
N PHE A 54 -24.17 -17.72 14.91
CA PHE A 54 -22.75 -18.10 14.93
C PHE A 54 -21.97 -17.16 15.87
N PHE A 55 -21.36 -17.70 16.93
CA PHE A 55 -20.48 -17.00 17.87
C PHE A 55 -19.02 -17.47 17.70
N LEU A 56 -18.07 -16.55 17.78
CA LEU A 56 -16.63 -16.83 17.92
C LEU A 56 -16.25 -16.52 19.37
N ASN A 57 -15.77 -17.52 20.12
CA ASN A 57 -15.25 -17.35 21.48
C ASN A 57 -13.71 -17.17 21.49
N ASP A 58 -13.27 -16.36 22.44
CA ASP A 58 -11.88 -15.96 22.78
C ASP A 58 -11.01 -17.14 23.29
N PRO A 59 -9.76 -17.32 22.83
CA PRO A 59 -8.85 -18.37 23.28
C PRO A 59 -8.15 -18.13 24.65
N TYR A 60 -8.42 -17.03 25.38
CA TYR A 60 -7.69 -16.72 26.64
C TYR A 60 -8.50 -16.83 27.95
N GLY A 61 -9.66 -17.48 27.95
CA GLY A 61 -10.24 -18.01 29.20
C GLY A 61 -10.51 -16.97 30.31
N ARG A 62 -10.92 -15.74 29.96
CA ARG A 62 -11.49 -14.82 30.96
C ARG A 62 -12.94 -15.21 31.21
N ALA A 63 -13.23 -15.71 32.41
CA ALA A 63 -14.59 -15.92 32.87
C ALA A 63 -15.31 -14.58 32.97
N PHE A 64 -16.40 -14.41 32.20
CA PHE A 64 -17.38 -13.36 32.45
C PHE A 64 -18.79 -13.97 32.48
N VAL A 65 -19.40 -13.79 33.66
CA VAL A 65 -20.81 -13.80 34.07
C VAL A 65 -21.81 -14.44 33.09
N SER A 66 -22.40 -15.55 33.54
CA SER A 66 -23.57 -16.18 32.96
C SER A 66 -24.76 -15.21 32.93
N LEU A 67 -25.22 -14.83 31.74
CA LEU A 67 -26.54 -14.24 31.55
C LEU A 67 -27.57 -15.37 31.45
N HIS A 68 -28.09 -15.80 32.60
CA HIS A 68 -29.37 -16.47 32.65
C HIS A 68 -30.48 -15.43 32.51
N ASN A 69 -31.30 -15.57 31.46
CA ASN A 69 -32.69 -15.11 31.34
C ASN A 69 -33.15 -14.07 32.37
N GLU A 70 -32.62 -12.86 32.30
CA GLU A 70 -33.38 -11.69 32.68
C GLU A 70 -33.99 -11.12 31.41
N LYS A 71 -35.32 -10.97 31.43
CA LYS A 71 -36.04 -10.16 30.46
C LYS A 71 -35.41 -8.77 30.50
N ILE A 72 -34.48 -8.51 29.59
CA ILE A 72 -33.97 -7.17 29.35
C ILE A 72 -35.17 -6.40 28.77
N ALA A 73 -35.78 -5.59 29.63
CA ALA A 73 -36.68 -4.52 29.23
C ALA A 73 -36.02 -3.77 28.05
N PRO A 74 -36.80 -3.34 27.04
CA PRO A 74 -36.22 -2.68 25.86
C PRO A 74 -35.24 -1.64 26.34
N VAL A 75 -33.99 -1.73 25.88
CA VAL A 75 -32.97 -0.71 26.12
C VAL A 75 -33.67 0.61 25.89
N SER A 76 -33.80 1.36 26.98
CA SER A 76 -34.50 2.62 27.02
C SER A 76 -34.12 3.41 25.78
N THR A 77 -35.12 3.78 25.01
CA THR A 77 -35.03 4.73 23.91
C THR A 77 -34.68 6.10 24.49
N THR A 78 -33.47 6.27 25.01
CA THR A 78 -32.82 7.57 25.15
C THR A 78 -32.20 7.93 23.81
N ASN A 79 -33.10 8.15 22.85
CA ASN A 79 -32.84 8.86 21.61
C ASN A 79 -32.47 10.30 22.02
N THR A 80 -31.21 10.54 22.37
CA THR A 80 -30.78 11.71 23.14
C THR A 80 -29.98 12.63 22.25
N GLU A 81 -30.31 13.91 22.30
CA GLU A 81 -29.73 15.01 21.55
C GLU A 81 -28.20 14.98 21.38
N ALA A 82 -27.46 14.38 22.33
CA ALA A 82 -26.04 14.12 22.25
C ALA A 82 -25.62 13.26 21.05
N GLN A 83 -26.32 12.17 20.73
CA GLN A 83 -26.02 11.32 19.56
C GLN A 83 -26.25 12.09 18.26
N ARG A 84 -27.30 12.91 18.20
CA ARG A 84 -27.57 13.79 17.05
C ARG A 84 -26.46 14.83 16.89
N ILE A 85 -26.07 15.52 17.96
CA ILE A 85 -24.99 16.51 17.94
C ILE A 85 -23.68 15.86 17.49
N PHE A 86 -23.39 14.66 17.99
CA PHE A 86 -22.17 13.93 17.64
C PHE A 86 -22.15 13.51 16.18
N ARG A 87 -23.30 13.07 15.64
CA ARG A 87 -23.44 12.74 14.22
C ARG A 87 -23.36 13.98 13.32
N GLU A 88 -23.89 15.11 13.75
CA GLU A 88 -23.70 16.39 13.03
C GLU A 88 -22.23 16.82 13.04
N LYS A 89 -21.51 16.65 14.16
CA LYS A 89 -20.05 16.86 14.22
C LYS A 89 -19.28 15.88 13.34
N ALA A 90 -19.70 14.62 13.25
CA ALA A 90 -19.06 13.62 12.41
C ALA A 90 -19.12 14.01 10.92
N LYS A 91 -20.24 14.58 10.45
CA LYS A 91 -20.38 15.07 9.06
C LYS A 91 -19.37 16.15 8.70
N THR A 92 -18.92 16.93 9.70
CA THR A 92 -17.90 17.96 9.52
C THR A 92 -16.52 17.52 10.01
N PHE A 93 -16.34 16.25 10.38
CA PHE A 93 -15.11 15.74 11.00
C PHE A 93 -14.66 16.57 12.21
N GLY A 94 -15.62 17.12 12.96
CA GLY A 94 -15.38 17.98 14.13
C GLY A 94 -15.08 19.44 13.80
N GLN A 95 -14.98 19.83 12.52
CA GLN A 95 -14.63 21.18 12.11
C GLN A 95 -15.81 22.14 12.23
N SER A 96 -15.51 23.39 12.55
CA SER A 96 -16.44 24.51 12.47
C SER A 96 -16.69 24.94 11.02
N GLU A 97 -17.82 25.60 10.76
CA GLU A 97 -18.14 26.10 9.41
C GLU A 97 -17.07 27.08 8.89
N GLU A 98 -16.47 27.90 9.77
CA GLU A 98 -15.38 28.80 9.40
C GLU A 98 -14.11 28.04 8.98
N GLU A 99 -13.76 26.96 9.67
CA GLU A 99 -12.63 26.11 9.32
C GLU A 99 -12.85 25.41 7.97
N ILE A 100 -14.05 24.86 7.75
CA ILE A 100 -14.41 24.22 6.48
C ILE A 100 -14.28 25.21 5.33
N GLN A 101 -14.76 26.46 5.51
CA GLN A 101 -14.64 27.50 4.50
C GLN A 101 -13.18 27.89 4.23
N LYS A 102 -12.34 27.98 5.27
CA LYS A 102 -10.90 28.22 5.13
C LYS A 102 -10.20 27.09 4.38
N VAL A 103 -10.47 25.84 4.73
CA VAL A 103 -9.88 24.66 4.05
C VAL A 103 -10.29 24.64 2.58
N LYS A 104 -11.59 24.81 2.29
CA LYS A 104 -12.10 24.90 0.90
C LYS A 104 -11.43 26.03 0.12
N TYR A 105 -11.29 27.21 0.73
CA TYR A 105 -10.62 28.35 0.11
C TYR A 105 -9.19 28.01 -0.32
N TYR A 106 -8.39 27.40 0.55
CA TYR A 106 -7.01 27.03 0.21
C TYR A 106 -6.93 25.89 -0.81
N LEU A 107 -7.78 24.87 -0.70
CA LEU A 107 -7.83 23.77 -1.68
C LEU A 107 -8.19 24.28 -3.09
N GLU A 108 -9.17 25.17 -3.22
CA GLU A 108 -9.50 25.79 -4.51
C GLU A 108 -8.34 26.62 -5.07
N LYS A 109 -7.60 27.32 -4.22
CA LYS A 109 -6.42 28.10 -4.64
C LYS A 109 -5.31 27.19 -5.13
N ILE A 110 -5.04 26.12 -4.41
CA ILE A 110 -4.08 25.08 -4.80
C ILE A 110 -4.46 24.48 -6.16
N GLN A 111 -5.71 24.04 -6.32
CA GLN A 111 -6.22 23.48 -7.58
C GLN A 111 -6.03 24.45 -8.75
N LYS A 112 -6.33 25.74 -8.55
CA LYS A 112 -6.13 26.77 -9.57
C LYS A 112 -4.66 26.99 -9.92
N LEU A 113 -3.75 26.94 -8.95
CA LEU A 113 -2.31 27.05 -9.20
C LEU A 113 -1.81 25.89 -10.05
N GLU A 114 -2.13 24.65 -9.66
CA GLU A 114 -1.69 23.44 -10.36
C GLU A 114 -2.29 23.33 -11.76
N ALA A 115 -3.55 23.73 -11.93
CA ALA A 115 -4.18 23.79 -13.26
C ALA A 115 -3.50 24.81 -14.20
N ASN A 116 -2.89 25.86 -13.64
CA ASN A 116 -2.14 26.85 -14.41
C ASN A 116 -0.69 26.43 -14.69
N GLU A 117 -0.02 25.77 -13.75
CA GLU A 117 1.34 25.23 -13.95
C GLU A 117 1.35 24.08 -14.96
N HIS A 118 0.29 23.28 -14.93
CA HIS A 118 0.08 22.17 -15.85
C HIS A 118 -1.18 22.45 -16.68
N PRO A 119 -1.16 23.38 -17.65
CA PRO A 119 -2.32 23.62 -18.49
C PRO A 119 -2.64 22.34 -19.28
N GLU A 120 -3.92 22.15 -19.64
CA GLU A 120 -4.24 21.10 -20.60
C GLU A 120 -3.44 21.36 -21.88
N GLU A 121 -2.70 20.35 -22.36
CA GLU A 121 -2.29 20.34 -23.76
C GLU A 121 -3.58 20.24 -24.57
N ILE A 122 -4.15 21.39 -24.88
CA ILE A 122 -5.35 21.42 -25.68
C ILE A 122 -4.95 20.79 -27.02
N LEU A 123 -5.72 19.79 -27.45
CA LEU A 123 -5.88 19.34 -28.83
C LEU A 123 -6.37 20.50 -29.75
N GLN A 124 -5.88 21.72 -29.54
CA GLN A 124 -6.23 22.96 -30.23
C GLN A 124 -5.48 23.12 -31.55
N ARG A 125 -4.56 22.21 -31.90
CA ARG A 125 -3.93 22.24 -33.23
C ARG A 125 -4.78 21.64 -34.35
N HIS A 126 -5.92 21.01 -34.06
CA HIS A 126 -6.79 20.42 -35.10
C HIS A 126 -8.27 20.82 -35.08
N ALA A 127 -8.74 21.58 -34.07
CA ALA A 127 -10.12 22.06 -34.04
C ALA A 127 -10.45 23.12 -35.12
N THR A 128 -9.45 23.63 -35.83
CA THR A 128 -9.64 24.65 -36.88
C THR A 128 -9.60 24.10 -38.32
N LYS A 129 -9.71 22.78 -38.54
CA LYS A 129 -10.02 22.25 -39.89
C LYS A 129 -10.56 20.79 -39.88
N SER A 130 -11.87 20.67 -40.13
CA SER A 130 -12.55 19.64 -40.96
C SER A 130 -13.36 18.48 -40.34
N SER A 131 -14.57 18.34 -40.92
CA SER A 131 -15.39 17.16 -41.24
C SER A 131 -16.08 16.33 -40.13
N GLY A 132 -17.33 15.93 -40.42
CA GLY A 132 -18.26 15.26 -39.49
C GLY A 132 -17.85 13.86 -39.01
N ALA A 133 -16.81 13.24 -39.58
CA ALA A 133 -16.25 11.99 -39.07
C ALA A 133 -15.45 12.22 -37.76
N PHE A 134 -14.74 13.34 -37.66
CA PHE A 134 -13.97 13.72 -36.46
C PHE A 134 -14.89 14.07 -35.29
N ALA A 135 -16.04 14.70 -35.55
CA ALA A 135 -17.06 14.97 -34.54
C ALA A 135 -17.68 13.70 -33.94
N ILE A 136 -17.81 12.62 -34.73
CA ILE A 136 -18.29 11.31 -34.25
C ILE A 136 -17.23 10.61 -33.39
N GLU A 137 -15.95 10.80 -33.70
CA GLU A 137 -14.83 10.26 -32.93
C GLU A 137 -14.67 11.01 -31.59
N VAL A 138 -14.80 12.34 -31.60
CA VAL A 138 -14.86 13.19 -30.40
C VAL A 138 -16.10 12.84 -29.55
N ALA A 139 -17.27 12.64 -30.16
CA ALA A 139 -18.48 12.22 -29.43
C ALA A 139 -18.43 10.75 -28.92
N LYS A 140 -17.53 9.91 -29.45
CA LYS A 140 -17.19 8.59 -28.88
C LYS A 140 -16.13 8.70 -27.77
N PHE A 141 -15.31 9.74 -27.81
CA PHE A 141 -14.26 10.04 -26.83
C PHE A 141 -14.83 10.73 -25.58
N GLU A 142 -15.78 11.65 -25.72
CA GLU A 142 -16.53 12.28 -24.62
C GLU A 142 -17.41 11.28 -23.87
N ARG A 143 -17.93 10.25 -24.56
CA ARG A 143 -18.65 9.12 -23.95
C ARG A 143 -17.77 8.19 -23.08
N ARG A 144 -16.45 8.43 -23.00
CA ARG A 144 -15.53 7.70 -22.09
C ARG A 144 -15.30 8.42 -20.76
N GLN A 145 -15.93 9.58 -20.53
CA GLN A 145 -15.87 10.24 -19.23
C GLN A 145 -16.23 9.24 -18.13
N LYS A 146 -15.43 9.25 -17.05
CA LYS A 146 -15.59 8.34 -15.91
C LYS A 146 -17.04 8.43 -15.42
N ASP A 147 -17.77 7.31 -15.47
CA ASP A 147 -19.11 7.25 -14.89
C ASP A 147 -18.98 7.59 -13.40
N SER A 148 -19.68 8.64 -12.95
CA SER A 148 -19.65 9.10 -11.55
C SER A 148 -20.07 8.03 -10.53
N VAL A 149 -20.63 6.92 -11.00
CA VAL A 149 -21.13 5.77 -10.20
C VAL A 149 -20.02 4.78 -9.80
N LEU A 150 -18.81 4.86 -10.39
CA LEU A 150 -17.70 3.92 -10.18
C LEU A 150 -16.43 4.57 -9.57
N LEU A 151 -16.56 5.72 -8.91
CA LEU A 151 -15.43 6.35 -8.24
C LEU A 151 -14.94 5.46 -7.07
N ASN A 152 -13.61 5.28 -6.96
CA ASN A 152 -13.03 4.63 -5.79
C ASN A 152 -13.39 5.50 -4.55
N PRO A 153 -13.92 4.94 -3.46
CA PRO A 153 -14.29 5.73 -2.27
C PRO A 153 -13.14 6.56 -1.69
N GLU A 154 -11.90 6.12 -1.90
CA GLU A 154 -10.63 6.78 -1.50
C GLU A 154 -10.20 7.89 -2.51
N GLU A 155 -10.92 8.08 -3.62
CA GLU A 155 -10.62 9.10 -4.64
C GLU A 155 -11.65 10.24 -4.61
N ASN A 156 -12.06 10.70 -3.42
CA ASN A 156 -13.04 11.76 -3.26
C ASN A 156 -12.38 13.15 -3.42
N GLY A 157 -12.60 13.79 -4.58
CA GLY A 157 -11.99 15.09 -4.89
C GLY A 157 -12.35 16.24 -3.94
N ARG A 158 -13.30 16.06 -3.01
CA ARG A 158 -13.60 17.04 -1.94
C ARG A 158 -12.54 17.07 -0.85
N TYR A 159 -11.81 15.97 -0.65
CA TYR A 159 -10.74 15.86 0.33
C TYR A 159 -9.38 16.11 -0.32
N TYR A 160 -8.41 16.51 0.50
CA TYR A 160 -7.03 16.57 0.06
C TYR A 160 -6.53 15.15 -0.16
N GLU A 161 -5.75 14.94 -1.19
CA GLU A 161 -5.33 13.62 -1.64
C GLU A 161 -6.45 12.55 -1.64
N GLY A 162 -7.71 12.92 -1.91
CA GLY A 162 -8.83 11.99 -2.06
C GLY A 162 -9.53 11.54 -0.79
N ASP A 163 -8.82 11.37 0.33
CA ASP A 163 -9.34 10.81 1.57
C ASP A 163 -8.78 11.50 2.83
N ILE A 164 -7.99 12.57 2.66
CA ILE A 164 -7.40 13.31 3.77
C ILE A 164 -8.24 14.54 4.13
N VAL A 165 -8.73 14.56 5.37
CA VAL A 165 -9.42 15.71 5.96
C VAL A 165 -8.41 16.61 6.67
N LEU A 166 -8.06 17.72 6.00
CA LEU A 166 -7.13 18.73 6.54
C LEU A 166 -7.81 19.65 7.53
N ASP A 167 -7.08 20.06 8.57
CA ASP A 167 -7.43 21.25 9.35
C ASP A 167 -7.02 22.56 8.63
N ALA A 168 -7.54 23.69 9.10
CA ALA A 168 -7.30 24.99 8.47
C ALA A 168 -5.82 25.40 8.47
N GLN A 169 -5.05 24.99 9.48
CA GLN A 169 -3.62 25.27 9.56
C GLN A 169 -2.87 24.44 8.51
N GLN A 170 -3.15 23.14 8.39
CA GLN A 170 -2.54 22.27 7.38
C GLN A 170 -2.84 22.78 5.97
N ALA A 171 -4.09 23.15 5.68
CA ALA A 171 -4.48 23.64 4.37
C ALA A 171 -3.76 24.95 4.00
N HIS A 172 -3.59 25.86 4.98
CA HIS A 172 -2.81 27.08 4.79
C HIS A 172 -1.33 26.79 4.55
N GLU A 173 -0.72 25.93 5.36
CA GLU A 173 0.70 25.55 5.23
C GLU A 173 0.96 24.93 3.86
N ILE A 174 0.13 23.99 3.40
CA ILE A 174 0.24 23.37 2.07
C ILE A 174 0.15 24.45 0.97
N TYR A 175 -0.82 25.38 1.07
CA TYR A 175 -0.99 26.44 0.08
C TYR A 175 0.23 27.38 -0.01
N GLU A 176 0.70 27.91 1.12
CA GLU A 176 1.89 28.79 1.17
C GLU A 176 3.12 28.07 0.60
N ASN A 177 3.24 26.78 0.88
CA ASN A 177 4.32 25.95 0.37
C ASN A 177 4.26 25.77 -1.15
N THR A 178 3.07 25.60 -1.73
CA THR A 178 2.87 25.54 -3.19
C THR A 178 3.34 26.83 -3.88
N LEU A 179 3.17 28.00 -3.25
CA LEU A 179 3.60 29.28 -3.82
C LEU A 179 5.12 29.45 -3.92
N HIS A 180 5.89 28.86 -3.00
CA HIS A 180 7.30 29.20 -2.80
C HIS A 180 8.32 28.23 -3.44
N HIS A 181 7.89 27.20 -4.19
CA HIS A 181 8.74 26.21 -4.90
C HIS A 181 10.05 25.81 -4.17
N SER A 182 10.00 25.66 -2.84
CA SER A 182 11.21 25.54 -2.04
C SER A 182 11.93 24.19 -2.24
N ARG A 183 13.25 24.25 -2.51
CA ARG A 183 14.09 23.12 -2.93
C ARG A 183 14.41 22.12 -1.80
N ARG A 184 14.01 20.87 -2.05
CA ARG A 184 14.67 19.55 -1.80
C ARG A 184 15.05 19.09 -0.37
N THR A 185 14.38 18.03 0.10
CA THR A 185 14.91 16.73 0.64
C THR A 185 13.75 15.71 0.81
N LYS A 186 14.01 14.41 1.03
CA LYS A 186 13.03 13.27 1.00
C LYS A 186 12.15 13.21 2.28
N ARG A 187 10.94 12.55 2.36
CA ARG A 187 10.28 11.89 3.58
C ARG A 187 8.72 11.51 3.49
N LYS A 188 8.10 10.66 4.38
CA LYS A 188 6.66 10.11 4.36
C LYS A 188 5.65 10.32 5.57
N LEU A 189 6.02 10.51 6.85
CA LEU A 189 5.11 10.68 8.05
C LEU A 189 5.12 12.08 8.71
N ILE A 190 4.01 12.61 9.27
CA ILE A 190 4.00 13.86 10.07
C ILE A 190 5.15 13.98 11.11
N ARG A 191 5.87 15.11 11.06
CA ARG A 191 7.01 15.42 11.94
C ARG A 191 6.62 15.96 13.32
N SER A 192 5.56 16.76 13.42
CA SER A 192 5.20 17.46 14.66
C SER A 192 4.90 16.48 15.79
N GLU A 193 5.67 16.54 16.88
CA GLU A 193 5.45 15.71 18.07
C GLU A 193 4.05 15.92 18.67
N LEU A 194 3.48 17.12 18.54
CA LEU A 194 2.13 17.44 19.01
C LEU A 194 1.05 16.66 18.25
N ARG A 195 1.33 16.31 16.99
CA ARG A 195 0.45 15.55 16.09
C ARG A 195 0.78 14.05 16.07
N ARG A 196 1.70 13.59 16.93
CA ARG A 196 1.97 12.17 17.13
C ARG A 196 1.22 11.68 18.37
N TRP A 197 0.77 10.44 18.32
CA TRP A 197 0.21 9.77 19.49
C TRP A 197 1.33 9.40 20.48
N ASP A 198 1.08 9.47 21.79
CA ASP A 198 2.05 8.99 22.78
C ASP A 198 2.06 7.45 22.75
N SER A 199 3.13 6.85 22.23
CA SER A 199 3.25 5.39 22.09
C SER A 199 3.27 4.64 23.42
N ARG A 200 3.45 5.33 24.55
CA ARG A 200 3.42 4.73 25.90
C ARG A 200 2.01 4.61 26.47
N LYS A 201 1.03 5.29 25.87
CA LYS A 201 -0.38 5.25 26.29
C LYS A 201 -1.22 4.56 25.24
N PRO A 202 -2.33 3.90 25.62
CA PRO A 202 -3.28 3.40 24.64
C PRO A 202 -3.92 4.56 23.88
N ILE A 203 -4.04 4.40 22.57
CA ILE A 203 -4.83 5.26 21.70
C ILE A 203 -6.29 4.90 21.93
N VAL A 204 -7.02 5.80 22.54
CA VAL A 204 -8.44 5.61 22.83
C VAL A 204 -9.23 5.66 21.51
N TYR A 205 -10.22 4.78 21.37
CA TYR A 205 -11.17 4.83 20.26
C TYR A 205 -12.61 4.53 20.70
N SER A 206 -13.57 5.00 19.90
CA SER A 206 -15.01 4.79 20.12
C SER A 206 -15.77 4.69 18.80
N PHE A 207 -17.01 4.22 18.85
CA PHE A 207 -17.94 4.24 17.71
C PHE A 207 -19.05 5.25 17.95
N ASP A 208 -19.46 5.98 16.90
CA ASP A 208 -20.59 6.93 16.99
C ASP A 208 -21.97 6.24 17.00
N GLY A 209 -21.99 4.92 16.81
CA GLY A 209 -23.19 4.10 16.75
C GLY A 209 -23.73 3.84 15.33
N SER A 210 -23.07 4.34 14.28
CA SER A 210 -23.49 4.11 12.90
C SER A 210 -23.09 2.73 12.37
N HIS A 211 -21.94 2.20 12.81
CA HIS A 211 -21.48 0.86 12.44
C HIS A 211 -22.22 -0.25 13.18
N THR A 212 -22.63 -1.27 12.43
CA THR A 212 -23.16 -2.51 13.01
C THR A 212 -22.09 -3.26 13.80
N MET A 213 -22.52 -4.14 14.73
CA MET A 213 -21.60 -4.98 15.50
C MET A 213 -20.64 -5.82 14.63
N ARG A 214 -21.06 -6.18 13.41
CA ARG A 214 -20.21 -6.93 12.49
C ARG A 214 -19.10 -6.05 11.92
N GLU A 215 -19.41 -4.81 11.56
CA GLU A 215 -18.46 -3.85 11.01
C GLU A 215 -17.47 -3.39 12.09
N GLN A 216 -17.96 -3.11 13.30
CA GLN A 216 -17.12 -2.81 14.47
C GLN A 216 -16.06 -3.89 14.69
N ARG A 217 -16.43 -5.18 14.63
CA ARG A 217 -15.47 -6.29 14.76
C ARG A 217 -14.39 -6.28 13.66
N VAL A 218 -14.74 -5.93 12.42
CA VAL A 218 -13.73 -5.85 11.33
C VAL A 218 -12.78 -4.68 11.55
N ILE A 219 -13.30 -3.57 12.07
CA ILE A 219 -12.48 -2.41 12.46
C ILE A 219 -11.53 -2.77 13.61
N GLU A 220 -12.05 -3.42 14.64
CA GLU A 220 -11.26 -3.90 15.78
C GLU A 220 -10.18 -4.91 15.36
N LEU A 221 -10.46 -5.79 14.40
CA LEU A 221 -9.44 -6.68 13.82
C LEU A 221 -8.30 -5.90 13.12
N ALA A 222 -8.59 -4.77 12.50
CA ALA A 222 -7.57 -3.90 11.90
C ALA A 222 -6.71 -3.22 12.98
N LEU A 223 -7.34 -2.75 14.06
CA LEU A 223 -6.65 -2.19 15.22
C LEU A 223 -5.80 -3.25 15.93
N GLU A 224 -6.31 -4.47 16.06
CA GLU A 224 -5.57 -5.60 16.60
C GLU A 224 -4.37 -5.97 15.71
N HIS A 225 -4.49 -5.82 14.40
CA HIS A 225 -3.37 -5.98 13.50
C HIS A 225 -2.27 -4.94 13.77
N TRP A 226 -2.62 -3.65 13.82
CA TRP A 226 -1.67 -2.59 14.19
C TRP A 226 -1.06 -2.81 15.57
N HIS A 227 -1.86 -3.24 16.55
CA HIS A 227 -1.40 -3.65 17.86
C HIS A 227 -0.35 -4.73 17.74
N ASN A 228 -0.66 -5.90 17.17
CA ASN A 228 0.23 -7.06 17.12
C ASN A 228 1.57 -6.84 16.38
N ILE A 229 1.64 -5.83 15.51
CA ILE A 229 2.80 -5.58 14.65
C ILE A 229 3.62 -4.34 15.03
N THR A 230 3.11 -3.52 15.96
CA THR A 230 3.76 -2.32 16.47
C THR A 230 3.74 -2.27 18.00
N CYS A 231 4.34 -1.26 18.61
CA CYS A 231 4.21 -1.01 20.05
C CYS A 231 2.90 -0.32 20.45
N LEU A 232 2.12 0.19 19.47
CA LEU A 232 0.93 0.98 19.72
C LEU A 232 -0.20 0.12 20.29
N ASN A 233 -0.90 0.63 21.29
CA ASN A 233 -2.05 -0.03 21.89
C ASN A 233 -3.32 0.75 21.57
N PHE A 234 -4.43 0.04 21.42
CA PHE A 234 -5.74 0.64 21.17
C PHE A 234 -6.69 0.19 22.27
N GLU A 235 -7.53 1.11 22.75
CA GLU A 235 -8.47 0.84 23.83
C GLU A 235 -9.83 1.45 23.53
N ARG A 236 -10.88 0.63 23.64
CA ARG A 236 -12.26 1.07 23.43
C ARG A 236 -12.79 1.81 24.67
N ARG A 237 -13.35 3.00 24.46
CA ARG A 237 -14.06 3.81 25.46
C ARG A 237 -15.27 4.48 24.82
N ASP A 238 -16.46 3.94 25.04
CA ASP A 238 -17.70 4.49 24.48
C ASP A 238 -18.36 5.54 25.41
N ASP A 239 -17.92 5.62 26.66
CA ASP A 239 -18.46 6.45 27.74
C ASP A 239 -17.79 7.83 27.87
N GLU A 240 -16.56 7.98 27.38
CA GLU A 240 -15.77 9.20 27.51
C GLU A 240 -16.02 10.13 26.30
N ILE A 241 -16.71 11.24 26.51
CA ILE A 241 -17.14 12.12 25.41
C ILE A 241 -16.07 13.17 25.03
N GLN A 242 -15.19 13.58 25.93
CA GLN A 242 -14.33 14.78 25.78
C GLN A 242 -12.81 14.51 25.75
N GLU A 243 -12.36 13.28 25.51
CA GLU A 243 -10.93 12.98 25.40
C GLU A 243 -10.43 12.91 23.95
N ASN A 244 -9.12 13.14 23.78
CA ASN A 244 -8.39 12.96 22.52
C ASN A 244 -8.43 11.49 22.10
N ARG A 245 -9.30 11.18 21.13
CA ARG A 245 -9.54 9.80 20.69
C ARG A 245 -9.90 9.72 19.22
N ILE A 246 -9.83 8.52 18.67
CA ILE A 246 -10.31 8.20 17.33
C ILE A 246 -11.79 7.80 17.41
N VAL A 247 -12.64 8.42 16.60
CA VAL A 247 -14.06 8.14 16.53
C VAL A 247 -14.37 7.56 15.14
N PHE A 248 -14.83 6.32 15.10
CA PHE A 248 -15.26 5.70 13.85
C PHE A 248 -16.72 6.08 13.53
N THR A 249 -16.96 6.49 12.27
CA THR A 249 -18.26 6.90 11.72
C THR A 249 -18.45 6.41 10.27
N ASP A 250 -19.63 6.57 9.67
CA ASP A 250 -19.98 6.06 8.32
C ASP A 250 -20.39 7.15 7.30
N VAL A 251 -20.22 8.43 7.65
CA VAL A 251 -20.95 9.54 7.01
C VAL A 251 -20.45 10.02 5.65
N ASP A 252 -19.18 9.83 5.27
CA ASP A 252 -18.66 10.37 3.99
C ASP A 252 -17.50 9.54 3.42
N GLY A 253 -17.82 8.33 2.95
CA GLY A 253 -16.85 7.45 2.28
C GLY A 253 -15.76 6.92 3.20
N CYS A 254 -14.56 6.75 2.64
CA CYS A 254 -13.35 6.38 3.39
C CYS A 254 -12.48 7.63 3.51
N ALA A 255 -12.32 8.16 4.72
CA ALA A 255 -11.54 9.36 4.95
C ALA A 255 -11.08 9.49 6.40
N SER A 256 -9.97 10.20 6.60
CA SER A 256 -9.34 10.35 7.92
C SER A 256 -8.56 11.65 8.02
N ASN A 257 -8.43 12.17 9.25
CA ASN A 257 -7.44 13.22 9.55
C ASN A 257 -6.03 12.61 9.59
N VAL A 258 -5.00 13.44 9.35
CA VAL A 258 -3.61 12.96 9.45
C VAL A 258 -3.00 13.29 10.81
N GLY A 259 -2.65 12.24 11.56
CA GLY A 259 -2.06 12.33 12.89
C GLY A 259 -3.07 12.68 13.98
N ARG A 260 -2.54 12.88 15.19
CA ARG A 260 -3.30 13.25 16.38
C ARG A 260 -3.74 14.71 16.30
N HIS A 261 -5.00 14.99 16.65
CA HIS A 261 -5.50 16.36 16.75
C HIS A 261 -4.68 17.18 17.76
N PRO A 262 -4.09 18.33 17.36
CA PRO A 262 -3.13 19.07 18.19
C PRO A 262 -3.75 19.62 19.49
N LEU A 263 -5.03 19.98 19.46
CA LEU A 263 -5.75 20.55 20.61
C LEU A 263 -6.29 19.50 21.60
N GLY A 264 -6.07 18.21 21.36
CA GLY A 264 -6.59 17.17 22.27
C GLY A 264 -8.07 16.81 22.06
N GLU A 265 -8.69 17.29 20.99
CA GLU A 265 -10.09 16.98 20.67
C GLU A 265 -10.24 15.58 20.04
N PRO A 266 -11.47 15.01 20.02
CA PRO A 266 -11.77 13.81 19.25
C PRO A 266 -11.61 14.06 17.74
N GLN A 267 -11.06 13.09 17.02
CA GLN A 267 -10.94 13.11 15.56
C GLN A 267 -11.71 11.95 14.94
N PHE A 268 -12.16 12.13 13.70
CA PHE A 268 -13.05 11.18 13.05
C PHE A 268 -12.33 10.39 11.95
N VAL A 269 -12.68 9.11 11.88
CA VAL A 269 -12.30 8.21 10.79
C VAL A 269 -13.59 7.70 10.16
N SER A 270 -13.88 8.16 8.95
CA SER A 270 -15.06 7.74 8.19
C SER A 270 -14.76 6.43 7.47
N LEU A 271 -15.63 5.46 7.70
CA LEU A 271 -15.63 4.14 7.10
C LEU A 271 -17.06 3.80 6.72
N ALA A 272 -17.50 4.29 5.56
CA ALA A 272 -18.77 3.88 4.97
C ALA A 272 -18.81 2.35 4.73
N PRO A 273 -19.99 1.73 4.54
CA PRO A 273 -20.11 0.27 4.40
C PRO A 273 -19.20 -0.36 3.33
N GLU A 274 -18.93 0.35 2.23
CA GLU A 274 -18.01 -0.07 1.16
C GLU A 274 -16.52 -0.07 1.56
N CYS A 275 -16.18 0.67 2.62
CA CYS A 275 -14.84 0.79 3.19
C CYS A 275 -14.49 -0.33 4.18
N ILE A 276 -15.47 -1.16 4.58
CA ILE A 276 -15.29 -2.20 5.60
C ILE A 276 -14.52 -3.40 5.03
N ARG A 277 -13.23 -3.16 4.77
CA ARG A 277 -12.22 -4.11 4.32
C ARG A 277 -10.95 -3.84 5.11
N LEU A 278 -10.31 -4.90 5.57
CA LEU A 278 -9.19 -4.83 6.50
C LEU A 278 -8.04 -3.92 6.02
N GLY A 279 -7.71 -3.96 4.72
CA GLY A 279 -6.70 -3.08 4.13
C GLY A 279 -7.11 -1.61 4.06
N VAL A 280 -8.37 -1.31 3.71
CA VAL A 280 -8.87 0.08 3.68
C VAL A 280 -8.92 0.65 5.09
N ILE A 281 -9.44 -0.12 6.06
CA ILE A 281 -9.45 0.31 7.47
C ILE A 281 -8.02 0.57 7.97
N ALA A 282 -7.07 -0.31 7.65
CA ALA A 282 -5.68 -0.11 8.06
C ALA A 282 -5.04 1.13 7.40
N HIS A 283 -5.45 1.48 6.18
CA HIS A 283 -5.05 2.69 5.47
C HIS A 283 -5.60 3.94 6.19
N GLU A 284 -6.89 4.00 6.49
CA GLU A 284 -7.49 5.13 7.21
C GLU A 284 -6.93 5.29 8.63
N VAL A 285 -6.66 4.18 9.31
CA VAL A 285 -5.99 4.18 10.61
C VAL A 285 -4.53 4.65 10.46
N ALA A 286 -3.84 4.31 9.37
CA ALA A 286 -2.49 4.83 9.11
C ALA A 286 -2.49 6.37 8.99
N HIS A 287 -3.48 6.95 8.31
CA HIS A 287 -3.68 8.40 8.28
C HIS A 287 -3.86 8.96 9.69
N ALA A 288 -4.78 8.40 10.49
CA ALA A 288 -4.99 8.84 11.87
C ALA A 288 -3.72 8.74 12.74
N LEU A 289 -2.82 7.81 12.42
CA LEU A 289 -1.51 7.63 13.05
C LEU A 289 -0.41 8.56 12.48
N GLY A 290 -0.68 9.28 11.40
CA GLY A 290 0.19 10.33 10.86
C GLY A 290 0.79 10.05 9.47
N PHE A 291 0.37 8.99 8.77
CA PHE A 291 0.89 8.66 7.44
C PHE A 291 0.26 9.56 6.39
N TRP A 292 1.09 10.14 5.52
CA TRP A 292 0.67 10.65 4.22
C TRP A 292 0.77 9.55 3.17
N HIS A 293 0.29 9.83 1.97
CA HIS A 293 0.44 8.91 0.87
C HIS A 293 1.91 8.70 0.44
N GLU A 294 2.19 7.53 -0.16
CA GLU A 294 3.51 7.20 -0.66
C GLU A 294 3.86 8.04 -1.90
N GLN A 295 2.91 8.26 -2.81
CA GLN A 295 3.17 9.03 -4.03
C GLN A 295 3.36 10.53 -3.79
N SER A 296 2.99 11.05 -2.63
CA SER A 296 3.22 12.46 -2.29
C SER A 296 4.58 12.69 -1.66
N ARG A 297 5.40 11.65 -1.48
CA ARG A 297 6.79 11.80 -1.01
C ARG A 297 7.60 12.76 -1.90
N PRO A 298 8.47 13.61 -1.33
CA PRO A 298 9.32 14.51 -2.11
C PRO A 298 10.26 13.81 -3.11
N ASP A 299 10.61 12.54 -2.86
CA ASP A 299 11.48 11.73 -3.72
C ASP A 299 10.74 10.86 -4.73
N ARG A 300 9.41 10.95 -4.82
CA ARG A 300 8.55 10.11 -5.67
C ARG A 300 8.95 10.10 -7.14
N ASP A 301 9.41 11.24 -7.68
CA ASP A 301 9.76 11.37 -9.11
C ASP A 301 10.97 10.50 -9.53
N ASN A 302 11.76 9.97 -8.57
CA ASN A 302 12.79 8.97 -8.87
C ASN A 302 12.20 7.58 -9.17
N TYR A 303 10.95 7.33 -8.78
CA TYR A 303 10.32 6.01 -8.77
C TYR A 303 9.08 5.95 -9.68
N VAL A 304 8.32 7.05 -9.74
CA VAL A 304 7.10 7.18 -10.54
C VAL A 304 7.12 8.49 -11.33
N THR A 305 6.43 8.51 -12.46
CA THR A 305 6.18 9.69 -13.28
C THR A 305 4.68 9.99 -13.24
N VAL A 306 4.34 11.21 -12.82
CA VAL A 306 2.97 11.73 -12.89
C VAL A 306 2.68 12.16 -14.34
N ARG A 307 1.57 11.68 -14.90
CA ARG A 307 1.08 12.03 -16.24
C ARG A 307 0.03 13.12 -16.12
N TRP A 308 0.48 14.35 -15.96
CA TRP A 308 -0.36 15.54 -15.77
C TRP A 308 -1.40 15.73 -16.88
N GLU A 309 -1.10 15.29 -18.09
CA GLU A 309 -1.98 15.29 -19.26
C GLU A 309 -3.18 14.33 -19.12
N ASN A 310 -3.06 13.29 -18.29
CA ASN A 310 -4.10 12.27 -18.10
C ASN A 310 -4.97 12.53 -16.87
N ILE A 311 -4.58 13.47 -16.00
CA ILE A 311 -5.28 13.80 -14.77
C ILE A 311 -6.44 14.75 -15.06
N ASP A 312 -7.57 14.50 -14.41
CA ASP A 312 -8.72 15.40 -14.47
C ASP A 312 -8.32 16.83 -14.02
N ARG A 313 -8.84 17.85 -14.72
CA ARG A 313 -8.41 19.25 -14.55
C ARG A 313 -8.55 19.71 -13.10
N ASP A 314 -9.63 19.34 -12.43
CA ASP A 314 -9.93 19.79 -11.07
C ASP A 314 -9.24 18.91 -10.02
N SER A 315 -8.57 17.83 -10.46
CA SER A 315 -7.89 16.86 -9.59
C SER A 315 -6.37 16.97 -9.63
N LYS A 316 -5.78 17.94 -10.33
CA LYS A 316 -4.31 18.09 -10.41
C LYS A 316 -3.66 18.34 -9.05
N GLY A 317 -4.32 19.09 -8.18
CA GLY A 317 -3.89 19.31 -6.79
C GLY A 317 -3.76 18.04 -5.94
N GLN A 318 -4.34 16.91 -6.36
CA GLN A 318 -4.28 15.63 -5.67
C GLN A 318 -2.93 14.92 -5.82
N PHE A 319 -2.02 15.44 -6.66
CA PHE A 319 -0.70 14.88 -6.93
C PHE A 319 0.43 15.76 -6.40
N LEU A 320 0.15 16.66 -5.46
CA LEU A 320 1.20 17.46 -4.85
C LEU A 320 2.25 16.59 -4.15
N LYS A 321 3.43 17.17 -3.95
CA LYS A 321 4.45 16.57 -3.09
C LYS A 321 4.40 17.26 -1.75
N GLU A 322 4.36 16.47 -0.71
CA GLU A 322 4.55 16.96 0.64
C GLU A 322 5.94 17.57 0.80
N LEU A 323 6.07 18.54 1.72
CA LEU A 323 7.35 19.18 1.98
C LEU A 323 8.26 18.34 2.89
N PRO A 324 9.59 18.48 2.75
CA PRO A 324 10.57 17.76 3.57
C PRO A 324 10.54 18.14 5.06
N ALA A 325 9.99 19.32 5.37
CA ALA A 325 9.92 19.87 6.71
C ALA A 325 8.82 19.21 7.54
N ASP A 326 7.73 18.80 6.90
CA ASP A 326 6.50 18.34 7.54
C ASP A 326 6.45 16.82 7.70
N VAL A 327 7.42 16.14 7.08
CA VAL A 327 7.35 14.70 6.86
C VAL A 327 8.68 14.00 7.26
N ASP A 328 8.64 12.81 7.86
CA ASP A 328 9.76 11.93 8.28
C ASP A 328 9.63 10.51 7.66
N ASN A 329 10.65 9.96 7.00
CA ASN A 329 10.64 8.61 6.43
C ASN A 329 11.46 7.61 7.25
N GLY A 330 12.08 8.01 8.36
CA GLY A 330 12.84 7.08 9.21
C GLY A 330 13.93 6.28 8.47
N GLY A 331 14.44 6.79 7.34
CA GLY A 331 15.38 6.06 6.48
C GLY A 331 14.77 4.88 5.69
N VAL A 332 13.44 4.74 5.65
CA VAL A 332 12.73 3.71 4.88
C VAL A 332 12.65 4.13 3.39
N PRO A 333 13.05 3.25 2.46
CA PRO A 333 13.02 3.55 1.01
C PRO A 333 11.60 3.70 0.47
N TYR A 334 11.46 4.19 -0.77
CA TYR A 334 10.18 4.25 -1.46
C TYR A 334 9.62 2.84 -1.69
N ASP A 335 8.35 2.63 -1.37
CA ASP A 335 7.72 1.32 -1.47
C ASP A 335 6.51 1.33 -2.42
N TYR A 336 6.70 0.78 -3.61
CA TYR A 336 5.63 0.62 -4.60
C TYR A 336 4.43 -0.17 -4.05
N GLY A 337 4.65 -1.11 -3.13
CA GLY A 337 3.58 -1.93 -2.55
C GLY A 337 2.97 -1.37 -1.28
N SER A 338 3.34 -0.16 -0.87
CA SER A 338 2.76 0.56 0.27
C SER A 338 1.24 0.59 0.16
N ILE A 339 0.54 0.34 1.27
CA ILE A 339 -0.92 0.48 1.32
C ILE A 339 -1.35 1.94 1.13
N MET A 340 -0.44 2.87 1.40
CA MET A 340 -0.61 4.31 1.20
C MET A 340 -0.24 4.77 -0.21
N HIS A 341 0.05 3.87 -1.15
CA HIS A 341 0.30 4.26 -2.53
C HIS A 341 -1.01 4.34 -3.31
N TYR A 342 -1.19 5.40 -4.11
CA TYR A 342 -2.27 5.50 -5.08
C TYR A 342 -2.27 4.37 -6.11
N ARG A 343 -3.46 4.12 -6.65
CA ARG A 343 -3.64 3.31 -7.85
C ARG A 343 -3.04 4.02 -9.06
N SER A 344 -2.63 3.24 -10.05
CA SER A 344 -2.02 3.73 -11.30
C SER A 344 -2.89 4.70 -12.12
N LYS A 345 -4.22 4.67 -11.90
CA LYS A 345 -5.22 5.43 -12.65
C LYS A 345 -6.02 6.40 -11.77
N ALA A 346 -5.55 6.67 -10.55
CA ALA A 346 -6.24 7.56 -9.63
C ALA A 346 -6.49 8.92 -10.28
N PHE A 347 -7.69 9.48 -10.13
CA PHE A 347 -8.06 10.79 -10.67
C PHE A 347 -7.83 11.00 -12.18
N GLY A 348 -7.80 9.90 -12.96
CA GLY A 348 -7.70 9.98 -14.42
C GLY A 348 -8.96 10.58 -15.04
N ARG A 349 -8.78 11.41 -16.07
CA ARG A 349 -9.86 11.94 -16.91
C ARG A 349 -10.69 10.84 -17.55
N TYR A 350 -10.05 9.71 -17.85
CA TYR A 350 -10.64 8.52 -18.46
C TYR A 350 -10.19 7.25 -17.71
N GLU A 351 -11.06 6.24 -17.63
CA GLU A 351 -10.81 5.00 -16.87
C GLU A 351 -9.65 4.14 -17.40
N ASP A 352 -9.25 4.32 -18.65
CA ASP A 352 -8.21 3.54 -19.30
C ASP A 352 -6.81 4.15 -19.17
N LEU A 353 -6.70 5.42 -18.75
CA LEU A 353 -5.42 6.13 -18.70
C LEU A 353 -4.71 5.98 -17.36
N PHE A 354 -3.39 5.77 -17.43
CA PHE A 354 -2.52 5.85 -16.26
C PHE A 354 -2.19 7.31 -15.94
N THR A 355 -2.50 7.74 -14.73
CA THR A 355 -2.05 9.01 -14.15
C THR A 355 -0.70 8.86 -13.46
N LEU A 356 -0.40 7.66 -12.96
CA LEU A 356 0.90 7.30 -12.38
C LEU A 356 1.53 6.15 -13.16
N SER A 357 2.66 6.44 -13.79
CA SER A 357 3.51 5.44 -14.45
C SER A 357 4.71 5.13 -13.56
N THR A 358 4.97 3.87 -13.24
CA THR A 358 6.22 3.48 -12.57
C THR A 358 7.38 3.59 -13.54
N ASN A 359 8.51 4.16 -13.12
CA ASN A 359 9.70 4.33 -13.96
C ASN A 359 10.27 2.98 -14.44
N ILE A 360 10.06 1.93 -13.63
CA ILE A 360 10.31 0.54 -14.01
C ILE A 360 8.95 -0.12 -14.26
N VAL A 361 8.67 -0.47 -15.52
CA VAL A 361 7.36 -0.96 -15.99
C VAL A 361 6.86 -2.19 -15.22
N ASP A 362 7.77 -3.07 -14.80
CA ASP A 362 7.42 -4.30 -14.07
C ASP A 362 6.82 -4.03 -12.66
N TYR A 363 6.96 -2.81 -12.12
CA TYR A 363 6.31 -2.41 -10.88
C TYR A 363 4.88 -1.87 -11.06
N GLN A 364 4.40 -1.67 -12.30
CA GLN A 364 3.13 -0.99 -12.57
C GLN A 364 1.91 -1.69 -11.93
N LYS A 365 1.96 -3.01 -11.77
CA LYS A 365 0.89 -3.81 -11.11
C LYS A 365 1.09 -3.98 -9.59
N THR A 366 2.13 -3.36 -9.03
CA THR A 366 2.48 -3.42 -7.61
C THR A 366 1.81 -2.27 -6.84
N ILE A 367 1.70 -1.09 -7.46
CA ILE A 367 1.13 0.12 -6.85
C ILE A 367 -0.40 0.04 -6.70
N GLY A 368 -0.92 0.63 -5.63
CA GLY A 368 -2.38 0.75 -5.39
C GLY A 368 -3.06 -0.49 -4.84
N GLN A 369 -2.30 -1.45 -4.32
CA GLN A 369 -2.84 -2.61 -3.62
C GLN A 369 -3.55 -2.17 -2.33
N ARG A 370 -4.61 -2.90 -1.93
CA ARG A 370 -5.38 -2.69 -0.69
C ARG A 370 -5.60 -4.00 0.07
N ASP A 371 -4.67 -4.93 -0.12
CA ASP A 371 -4.78 -6.26 0.46
C ASP A 371 -4.19 -6.25 1.86
N GLN A 372 -2.99 -5.70 2.05
CA GLN A 372 -2.32 -5.65 3.35
C GLN A 372 -1.30 -4.52 3.51
N LEU A 373 -0.94 -4.19 4.74
CA LEU A 373 0.22 -3.35 5.03
C LEU A 373 1.48 -3.97 4.43
N SER A 374 2.28 -3.16 3.76
CA SER A 374 3.58 -3.61 3.32
C SER A 374 4.52 -3.77 4.53
N PHE A 375 5.61 -4.50 4.36
CA PHE A 375 6.60 -4.62 5.44
C PHE A 375 7.21 -3.25 5.79
N ASN A 376 7.37 -2.37 4.80
CA ASN A 376 7.92 -1.04 5.00
C ASN A 376 6.92 -0.04 5.60
N ASP A 377 5.61 -0.20 5.38
CA ASP A 377 4.59 0.55 6.12
C ASP A 377 4.74 0.30 7.63
N ILE A 378 4.85 -0.97 8.01
CA ILE A 378 5.02 -1.38 9.40
C ILE A 378 6.38 -0.95 9.94
N ARG A 379 7.44 -1.09 9.13
CA ARG A 379 8.80 -0.65 9.49
C ARG A 379 8.83 0.84 9.78
N LEU A 380 8.22 1.67 8.94
CA LEU A 380 8.15 3.11 9.14
C LEU A 380 7.43 3.45 10.45
N MET A 381 6.26 2.85 10.69
CA MET A 381 5.51 3.06 11.92
C MET A 381 6.36 2.73 13.17
N ASN A 382 7.08 1.61 13.13
CA ASN A 382 7.91 1.15 14.23
C ASN A 382 9.20 1.96 14.41
N VAL A 383 9.78 2.47 13.33
CA VAL A 383 10.94 3.36 13.43
C VAL A 383 10.54 4.66 14.13
N ILE A 384 9.34 5.16 13.88
CA ILE A 384 8.90 6.44 14.43
C ILE A 384 8.33 6.31 15.84
N TYR A 385 7.41 5.38 16.08
CA TYR A 385 6.72 5.27 17.37
C TYR A 385 7.42 4.34 18.37
N CYS A 386 8.22 3.40 17.86
CA CYS A 386 8.67 2.23 18.63
C CYS A 386 10.20 2.05 18.62
N SER A 387 10.96 3.10 18.27
CA SER A 387 12.42 3.08 18.29
C SER A 387 12.97 2.65 19.64
N ASP A 388 12.31 3.07 20.73
CA ASP A 388 12.81 2.91 22.09
C ASP A 388 12.13 1.76 22.86
N SER A 389 11.24 1.00 22.22
CA SER A 389 10.52 -0.11 22.88
C SER A 389 11.44 -1.25 23.32
N CYS A 390 12.61 -1.41 22.69
CA CYS A 390 13.56 -2.48 22.99
C CYS A 390 14.94 -1.91 23.33
N ALA A 391 15.46 -2.24 24.51
CA ALA A 391 16.76 -1.79 24.99
C ALA A 391 17.94 -2.24 24.09
N ARG A 392 17.83 -3.43 23.48
CA ARG A 392 18.85 -3.97 22.58
C ARG A 392 18.27 -4.25 21.20
N LYS A 393 18.97 -3.81 20.15
CA LYS A 393 18.66 -4.18 18.77
C LYS A 393 19.37 -5.48 18.39
N LEU A 394 18.63 -6.40 17.79
CA LEU A 394 19.13 -7.66 17.25
C LEU A 394 19.73 -7.47 15.85
N PRO A 395 20.74 -8.27 15.45
CA PRO A 395 21.32 -8.26 14.11
C PRO A 395 20.42 -9.00 13.12
N CYS A 396 19.27 -8.40 12.81
CA CYS A 396 18.30 -8.97 11.88
C CYS A 396 18.84 -8.97 10.46
N GLN A 397 18.60 -10.07 9.73
CA GLN A 397 19.07 -10.26 8.37
C GLN A 397 17.99 -9.84 7.35
N ARG A 398 18.43 -9.66 6.09
CA ARG A 398 17.56 -9.53 4.91
C ARG A 398 16.52 -8.41 4.99
N GLY A 399 16.85 -7.30 5.66
CA GLY A 399 15.96 -6.15 5.83
C GLY A 399 15.01 -6.25 7.04
N GLY A 400 15.11 -7.32 7.84
CA GLY A 400 14.38 -7.43 9.10
C GLY A 400 14.84 -6.42 10.15
N TYR A 401 14.04 -6.23 11.19
CA TYR A 401 14.36 -5.37 12.34
C TYR A 401 13.82 -5.98 13.64
N THR A 402 14.29 -5.50 14.80
CA THR A 402 13.87 -6.05 16.10
C THR A 402 12.37 -5.81 16.32
N ASP A 403 11.61 -6.87 16.63
CA ASP A 403 10.17 -6.78 16.88
C ASP A 403 9.93 -5.95 18.16
N PRO A 404 9.25 -4.79 18.09
CA PRO A 404 9.10 -3.88 19.23
C PRO A 404 8.23 -4.45 20.37
N ARG A 405 7.37 -5.43 20.09
CA ARG A 405 6.63 -6.16 21.14
C ARG A 405 7.39 -7.35 21.67
N ARG A 406 8.28 -7.91 20.86
CA ARG A 406 9.02 -9.14 21.16
C ARG A 406 10.51 -8.91 20.91
N CYS A 407 11.14 -8.16 21.81
CA CYS A 407 12.55 -7.78 21.71
C CYS A 407 13.54 -8.97 21.60
N GLY A 408 13.09 -10.20 21.90
CA GLY A 408 13.86 -11.43 21.72
C GLY A 408 13.96 -11.95 20.30
N ARG A 409 13.30 -11.33 19.30
CA ARG A 409 13.32 -11.79 17.90
C ARG A 409 13.20 -10.63 16.89
N CYS A 410 13.49 -10.96 15.65
CA CYS A 410 13.31 -10.05 14.52
C CYS A 410 11.92 -10.20 13.91
N ARG A 411 11.37 -9.08 13.44
CA ARG A 411 10.28 -9.05 12.49
C ARG A 411 10.85 -9.17 11.08
N CYS A 412 10.43 -10.20 10.35
CA CYS A 412 11.01 -10.56 9.05
C CYS A 412 10.20 -10.05 7.86
N PRO A 413 10.84 -9.65 6.75
CA PRO A 413 10.12 -9.41 5.51
C PRO A 413 9.39 -10.66 5.03
N ASP A 414 8.34 -10.47 4.22
CA ASP A 414 7.61 -11.61 3.66
C ASP A 414 8.55 -12.50 2.84
N GLY A 415 8.43 -13.82 3.00
CA GLY A 415 9.34 -14.83 2.48
C GLY A 415 10.44 -15.32 3.43
N PHE A 416 10.63 -14.67 4.58
CA PHE A 416 11.62 -15.08 5.59
C PHE A 416 11.00 -15.35 6.97
N THR A 417 11.69 -16.20 7.74
CA THR A 417 11.33 -16.59 9.10
C THR A 417 12.60 -16.89 9.92
N GLY A 418 12.44 -17.37 11.15
CA GLY A 418 13.54 -17.58 12.08
C GLY A 418 13.72 -16.41 13.05
N LYS A 419 14.63 -16.56 14.01
CA LYS A 419 14.82 -15.57 15.08
C LYS A 419 15.42 -14.27 14.55
N LEU A 420 16.28 -14.37 13.54
CA LEU A 420 17.01 -13.28 12.91
C LEU A 420 16.66 -13.12 11.42
N CYS A 421 15.59 -13.75 10.95
CA CYS A 421 15.20 -13.77 9.52
C CYS A 421 16.19 -14.52 8.61
N GLU A 422 16.85 -15.51 9.18
CA GLU A 422 17.87 -16.33 8.54
C GLU A 422 17.29 -17.49 7.70
N GLN A 423 16.02 -17.84 7.92
CA GLN A 423 15.37 -18.98 7.27
C GLN A 423 14.39 -18.51 6.20
N VAL A 424 14.19 -19.33 5.17
CA VAL A 424 13.17 -19.11 4.14
C VAL A 424 11.84 -19.64 4.66
N MET A 425 10.77 -18.87 4.47
CA MET A 425 9.44 -19.30 4.88
C MET A 425 9.01 -20.56 4.12
N PRO A 426 8.60 -21.64 4.81
CA PRO A 426 8.14 -22.86 4.15
C PRO A 426 6.84 -22.63 3.39
N GLY A 427 6.59 -23.44 2.37
CA GLY A 427 5.34 -23.40 1.62
C GLY A 427 4.12 -23.66 2.50
N PHE A 428 3.02 -22.99 2.19
CA PHE A 428 1.73 -23.18 2.86
C PHE A 428 0.67 -23.58 1.83
N GLY A 429 -0.21 -24.51 2.21
CA GLY A 429 -1.22 -25.08 1.30
C GLY A 429 -0.64 -25.91 0.13
N ALA A 430 0.70 -26.00 0.04
CA ALA A 430 1.45 -26.75 -0.95
C ALA A 430 2.88 -27.02 -0.45
N ASN A 431 3.48 -28.12 -0.90
CA ASN A 431 4.91 -28.38 -0.72
C ASN A 431 5.70 -27.71 -1.85
N CYS A 432 6.18 -26.49 -1.59
CA CYS A 432 6.89 -25.65 -2.55
C CYS A 432 7.77 -24.63 -1.82
N GLY A 433 8.66 -23.96 -2.57
CA GLY A 433 9.58 -22.97 -2.01
C GLY A 433 10.91 -23.57 -1.55
N GLY A 434 11.58 -22.85 -0.65
CA GLY A 434 12.86 -23.22 -0.07
C GLY A 434 14.05 -22.46 -0.65
N ARG A 435 15.23 -22.73 -0.09
CA ARG A 435 16.50 -22.18 -0.55
C ARG A 435 17.06 -23.01 -1.69
N MET A 436 17.44 -22.37 -2.79
CA MET A 436 17.96 -23.03 -3.98
C MET A 436 19.29 -22.41 -4.42
N GLU A 437 20.36 -23.19 -4.31
CA GLU A 437 21.66 -22.85 -4.88
C GLU A 437 21.63 -23.01 -6.39
N LEU A 438 22.09 -21.99 -7.11
CA LEU A 438 22.09 -21.95 -8.56
C LEU A 438 23.49 -22.16 -9.14
N THR A 439 23.52 -22.68 -10.36
CA THR A 439 24.70 -22.80 -11.20
C THR A 439 24.40 -22.17 -12.56
N SER A 440 25.31 -22.24 -13.52
CA SER A 440 25.08 -21.77 -14.89
C SER A 440 23.98 -22.54 -15.64
N SER A 441 23.60 -23.74 -15.16
CA SER A 441 22.54 -24.54 -15.76
C SER A 441 21.15 -24.07 -15.32
N TRP A 442 20.19 -24.16 -16.24
CA TRP A 442 18.81 -23.79 -15.97
C TRP A 442 18.16 -24.78 -14.99
N LYS A 443 17.61 -24.26 -13.89
CA LYS A 443 16.71 -24.97 -12.98
C LYS A 443 15.30 -24.45 -13.15
N ARG A 444 14.30 -25.31 -12.89
CA ARG A 444 12.88 -24.97 -13.04
C ARG A 444 12.25 -24.67 -11.68
N ILE A 445 11.45 -23.61 -11.63
CA ILE A 445 10.48 -23.34 -10.56
C ILE A 445 9.09 -23.18 -11.19
N ALA A 446 8.03 -23.54 -10.46
CA ALA A 446 6.67 -23.42 -10.96
C ALA A 446 5.67 -23.27 -9.81
N SER A 447 4.48 -22.77 -10.13
CA SER A 447 3.35 -22.82 -9.21
C SER A 447 3.00 -24.27 -8.85
N PRO A 448 2.41 -24.52 -7.67
CA PRO A 448 1.95 -25.84 -7.30
C PRO A 448 1.03 -26.45 -8.38
N ASN A 449 1.17 -27.74 -8.63
CA ASN A 449 0.41 -28.54 -9.61
C ASN A 449 0.63 -28.24 -11.10
N TYR A 450 1.43 -27.24 -11.48
CA TYR A 450 1.65 -26.91 -12.89
C TYR A 450 2.08 -28.14 -13.73
N PRO A 451 1.48 -28.42 -14.90
CA PRO A 451 0.60 -27.55 -15.70
C PRO A 451 -0.89 -27.58 -15.34
N ARG A 452 -1.28 -28.32 -14.29
CA ARG A 452 -2.63 -28.22 -13.72
C ARG A 452 -2.74 -26.99 -12.83
N GLU A 453 -3.97 -26.61 -12.56
CA GLU A 453 -4.28 -25.40 -11.80
C GLU A 453 -3.79 -25.49 -10.34
N PHE A 454 -3.24 -24.38 -9.86
CA PHE A 454 -2.97 -24.19 -8.44
C PHE A 454 -4.28 -23.94 -7.69
N LYS A 455 -4.26 -24.10 -6.36
CA LYS A 455 -5.42 -23.87 -5.49
C LYS A 455 -5.34 -22.51 -4.80
N GLU A 456 -6.48 -21.97 -4.39
CA GLU A 456 -6.52 -20.82 -3.48
C GLU A 456 -5.87 -21.16 -2.12
N GLY A 457 -5.33 -20.15 -1.45
CA GLY A 457 -4.63 -20.25 -0.17
C GLY A 457 -3.23 -20.86 -0.23
N GLN A 458 -2.60 -20.92 -1.40
CA GLN A 458 -1.26 -21.49 -1.55
C GLN A 458 -0.19 -20.38 -1.54
N GLU A 459 0.88 -20.64 -0.81
CA GLU A 459 1.99 -19.70 -0.66
C GLU A 459 3.30 -20.45 -0.82
N CYS A 460 4.22 -19.91 -1.63
CA CYS A 460 5.55 -20.46 -1.82
C CYS A 460 6.58 -19.33 -1.73
N SER A 461 7.74 -19.59 -1.14
CA SER A 461 8.83 -18.62 -1.07
C SER A 461 10.13 -19.30 -1.49
N TRP A 462 10.75 -18.84 -2.57
CA TRP A 462 12.04 -19.36 -3.05
C TRP A 462 13.12 -18.31 -2.84
N LEU A 463 14.16 -18.67 -2.09
CA LEU A 463 15.40 -17.90 -2.05
C LEU A 463 16.39 -18.53 -3.03
N LEU A 464 16.62 -17.83 -4.13
CA LEU A 464 17.55 -18.23 -5.16
C LEU A 464 18.91 -17.61 -4.85
N VAL A 465 19.95 -18.43 -4.76
CA VAL A 465 21.29 -18.01 -4.34
C VAL A 465 22.28 -18.35 -5.45
N ALA A 466 22.97 -17.34 -5.98
CA ALA A 466 24.05 -17.49 -6.93
C ALA A 466 25.41 -17.60 -6.20
N PRO A 467 26.43 -18.22 -6.81
CA PRO A 467 27.79 -18.20 -6.26
C PRO A 467 28.32 -16.76 -6.11
N PRO A 468 29.27 -16.51 -5.20
CA PRO A 468 29.86 -15.18 -5.01
C PRO A 468 30.34 -14.55 -6.33
N GLY A 469 30.00 -13.28 -6.56
CA GLY A 469 30.32 -12.57 -7.80
C GLY A 469 29.45 -12.93 -9.01
N GLN A 470 28.42 -13.75 -8.83
CA GLN A 470 27.40 -14.05 -9.84
C GLN A 470 26.06 -13.42 -9.46
N ARG A 471 25.14 -13.34 -10.43
CA ARG A 471 23.78 -12.80 -10.28
C ARG A 471 22.78 -13.84 -10.76
N VAL A 472 21.60 -13.84 -10.15
CA VAL A 472 20.48 -14.69 -10.54
C VAL A 472 19.80 -14.10 -11.77
N GLN A 473 19.61 -14.93 -12.79
CA GLN A 473 18.73 -14.67 -13.92
C GLN A 473 17.45 -15.50 -13.77
N LEU A 474 16.29 -14.86 -13.89
CA LEU A 474 14.98 -15.51 -13.96
C LEU A 474 14.30 -15.18 -15.28
N ARG A 475 13.66 -16.17 -15.92
CA ARG A 475 12.76 -15.96 -17.06
C ARG A 475 11.53 -16.85 -16.97
N PHE A 476 10.36 -16.29 -17.31
CA PHE A 476 9.12 -17.06 -17.45
C PHE A 476 9.08 -17.79 -18.80
N TYR A 477 8.39 -18.91 -18.85
CA TYR A 477 8.13 -19.65 -20.09
C TYR A 477 6.86 -20.49 -19.98
N GLY A 478 6.31 -20.95 -21.12
CA GLY A 478 5.04 -21.66 -21.15
C GLY A 478 3.85 -20.77 -20.76
N GLU A 479 2.70 -21.38 -20.46
CA GLU A 479 1.48 -20.66 -20.09
C GLU A 479 1.64 -19.95 -18.74
N PHE A 480 1.12 -18.72 -18.68
CA PHE A 480 1.08 -17.89 -17.49
C PHE A 480 -0.34 -17.36 -17.28
N GLU A 481 -0.92 -17.65 -16.12
CA GLU A 481 -2.23 -17.14 -15.72
C GLU A 481 -2.32 -17.00 -14.19
N MET A 482 -2.58 -15.79 -13.72
CA MET A 482 -2.93 -15.51 -12.33
C MET A 482 -4.03 -14.46 -12.27
N TYR A 483 -4.87 -14.50 -11.23
CA TYR A 483 -6.02 -13.60 -11.13
C TYR A 483 -5.60 -12.13 -10.93
N CYS A 484 -6.21 -11.24 -11.69
CA CYS A 484 -5.96 -9.80 -11.63
C CYS A 484 -7.24 -9.01 -11.94
N LYS A 485 -7.29 -7.77 -11.45
CA LYS A 485 -8.30 -6.77 -11.85
C LYS A 485 -7.74 -5.92 -12.98
N VAL A 486 -7.98 -6.34 -14.23
CA VAL A 486 -7.45 -5.70 -15.44
C VAL A 486 -7.78 -4.20 -15.48
N ARG A 487 -9.03 -3.81 -15.17
CA ARG A 487 -9.46 -2.41 -15.19
C ARG A 487 -8.61 -1.51 -14.30
N HIS A 488 -8.19 -2.01 -13.14
CA HIS A 488 -7.40 -1.25 -12.15
C HIS A 488 -5.89 -1.51 -12.25
N SER A 489 -5.44 -2.37 -13.17
CA SER A 489 -4.05 -2.83 -13.27
C SER A 489 -3.51 -3.38 -11.94
N LEU A 490 -4.29 -4.23 -11.27
CA LEU A 490 -3.93 -4.79 -9.96
C LEU A 490 -3.87 -6.31 -9.96
N CYS A 491 -2.82 -6.84 -9.33
CA CYS A 491 -2.74 -8.26 -9.05
C CYS A 491 -3.50 -8.62 -7.79
N MET A 492 -4.30 -9.68 -7.89
CA MET A 492 -5.07 -10.24 -6.79
C MET A 492 -4.37 -11.49 -6.28
N ASP A 493 -4.00 -12.37 -7.22
CA ASP A 493 -3.01 -13.42 -7.04
C ASP A 493 -1.76 -13.02 -7.80
N TYR A 494 -0.57 -13.26 -7.25
CA TYR A 494 0.67 -12.80 -7.87
C TYR A 494 1.88 -13.68 -7.61
N ILE A 495 2.82 -13.59 -8.55
CA ILE A 495 4.24 -13.84 -8.28
C ILE A 495 4.92 -12.48 -8.05
N GLU A 496 5.57 -12.33 -6.91
CA GLU A 496 6.38 -11.17 -6.56
C GLU A 496 7.87 -11.52 -6.67
N ILE A 497 8.63 -10.71 -7.40
CA ILE A 497 10.07 -10.89 -7.58
C ILE A 497 10.79 -9.73 -6.93
N ARG A 498 11.53 -10.02 -5.87
CA ARG A 498 12.44 -9.07 -5.21
C ARG A 498 13.85 -9.33 -5.69
N ASN A 499 14.33 -8.41 -6.53
CA ASN A 499 15.63 -8.48 -7.17
C ASN A 499 16.60 -7.42 -6.65
N SER A 500 16.29 -6.72 -5.56
CA SER A 500 17.09 -5.64 -4.98
C SER A 500 17.95 -6.14 -3.79
N THR A 501 18.76 -5.23 -3.24
CA THR A 501 19.57 -5.48 -2.04
C THR A 501 18.75 -5.51 -0.74
N ASP A 502 17.61 -4.82 -0.70
CA ASP A 502 16.73 -4.78 0.47
C ASP A 502 15.45 -5.58 0.21
N PHE A 503 15.40 -6.79 0.77
CA PHE A 503 14.23 -7.66 0.67
C PHE A 503 13.04 -7.20 1.52
N ALA A 504 13.18 -6.12 2.30
CA ALA A 504 12.07 -5.45 2.97
C ALA A 504 11.12 -4.76 1.96
N ASN A 505 11.65 -4.32 0.82
CA ASN A 505 10.87 -3.61 -0.20
C ASN A 505 9.98 -4.58 -0.99
N THR A 506 8.77 -4.13 -1.30
CA THR A 506 7.89 -4.87 -2.20
C THR A 506 8.52 -4.99 -3.58
N GLY A 507 8.48 -6.19 -4.15
CA GLY A 507 9.04 -6.50 -5.46
C GLY A 507 8.05 -6.29 -6.61
N MET A 508 8.49 -6.66 -7.82
CA MET A 508 7.69 -6.62 -9.03
C MET A 508 6.62 -7.71 -9.00
N ARG A 509 5.34 -7.34 -9.15
CA ARG A 509 4.22 -8.30 -9.18
C ARG A 509 3.77 -8.61 -10.61
N TYR A 510 3.75 -9.90 -10.95
CA TYR A 510 3.22 -10.41 -12.20
C TYR A 510 1.93 -11.20 -11.96
N CYS A 511 0.95 -10.94 -12.82
CA CYS A 511 -0.37 -11.56 -12.83
C CYS A 511 -1.08 -11.25 -14.16
N CYS A 512 -2.34 -11.68 -14.30
CA CYS A 512 -3.11 -11.73 -15.53
C CYS A 512 -2.63 -12.85 -16.47
N TYR A 513 -3.29 -12.97 -17.62
CA TYR A 513 -2.87 -13.85 -18.70
C TYR A 513 -1.70 -13.26 -19.48
N GLY A 514 -0.82 -14.12 -19.98
CA GLY A 514 0.28 -13.76 -20.87
C GLY A 514 1.63 -13.83 -20.19
N THR A 515 2.54 -14.56 -20.81
CA THR A 515 3.87 -14.84 -20.26
C THR A 515 4.75 -13.60 -20.35
N PRO A 516 5.31 -13.12 -19.22
CA PRO A 516 6.28 -12.02 -19.26
C PRO A 516 7.49 -12.39 -20.11
N GLN A 517 7.84 -11.52 -21.06
CA GLN A 517 8.91 -11.80 -22.04
C GLN A 517 10.30 -11.36 -21.57
N SER A 518 10.37 -10.45 -20.60
CA SER A 518 11.63 -9.94 -20.05
C SER A 518 12.29 -10.96 -19.12
N SER A 519 13.62 -11.06 -19.19
CA SER A 519 14.40 -11.73 -18.15
C SER A 519 14.75 -10.75 -17.04
N ILE A 520 14.68 -11.21 -15.79
CA ILE A 520 14.95 -10.40 -14.61
C ILE A 520 16.30 -10.80 -14.03
N MET A 521 17.12 -9.80 -13.70
CA MET A 521 18.41 -9.99 -13.04
C MET A 521 18.35 -9.47 -11.60
N SER A 522 18.87 -10.23 -10.64
CA SER A 522 19.08 -9.77 -9.25
C SER A 522 20.16 -8.70 -9.19
N ALA A 523 20.09 -7.75 -8.27
CA ALA A 523 21.14 -6.75 -8.02
C ALA A 523 22.37 -7.37 -7.33
N THR A 524 22.16 -8.41 -6.54
CA THR A 524 23.16 -9.15 -5.76
C THR A 524 23.18 -10.63 -6.17
N GLU A 525 23.84 -11.46 -5.39
CA GLU A 525 23.85 -12.92 -5.49
C GLU A 525 22.49 -13.56 -5.17
N ASP A 526 21.61 -12.85 -4.47
CA ASP A 526 20.33 -13.38 -4.00
C ASP A 526 19.13 -12.80 -4.78
N MET A 527 18.12 -13.63 -5.01
CA MET A 527 16.80 -13.23 -5.50
C MET A 527 15.70 -13.94 -4.71
N LEU A 528 14.68 -13.21 -4.28
CA LEU A 528 13.52 -13.80 -3.61
C LEU A 528 12.33 -13.81 -4.57
N VAL A 529 11.70 -14.97 -4.70
CA VAL A 529 10.48 -15.16 -5.49
C VAL A 529 9.37 -15.62 -4.55
N LEU A 530 8.26 -14.89 -4.52
CA LEU A 530 7.10 -15.19 -3.71
C LEU A 530 5.92 -15.51 -4.61
N PHE A 531 5.23 -16.61 -4.35
CA PHE A 531 3.95 -16.93 -4.98
C PHE A 531 2.87 -16.86 -3.92
N ARG A 532 1.78 -16.14 -4.21
CA ARG A 532 0.63 -15.96 -3.31
C ARG A 532 -0.67 -16.10 -4.12
N SER A 533 -1.52 -17.07 -3.75
CA SER A 533 -2.87 -17.24 -4.31
C SER A 533 -3.96 -16.98 -3.26
N PHE A 534 -4.36 -15.73 -3.06
CA PHE A 534 -5.34 -15.37 -2.03
C PHE A 534 -6.80 -15.54 -2.45
N TYR A 535 -7.10 -15.49 -3.74
CA TYR A 535 -8.47 -15.31 -4.22
C TYR A 535 -9.04 -16.52 -4.94
N ARG A 536 -8.33 -17.10 -5.91
CA ARG A 536 -8.85 -18.26 -6.68
C ARG A 536 -7.72 -19.08 -7.30
N GLY A 537 -8.07 -20.25 -7.83
CA GLY A 537 -7.14 -21.06 -8.65
C GLY A 537 -6.93 -20.50 -10.05
N GLY A 538 -5.87 -20.96 -10.72
CA GLY A 538 -5.54 -20.62 -12.10
C GLY A 538 -4.41 -21.51 -12.64
N LYS A 539 -4.06 -21.40 -13.93
CA LYS A 539 -2.96 -22.22 -14.51
C LYS A 539 -1.62 -21.99 -13.83
N GLY A 540 -1.36 -20.77 -13.36
CA GLY A 540 -0.15 -20.42 -12.64
C GLY A 540 1.01 -20.07 -13.55
N PHE A 541 2.20 -20.52 -13.21
CA PHE A 541 3.42 -20.15 -13.94
C PHE A 541 4.44 -21.28 -13.93
N GLN A 542 5.37 -21.21 -14.89
CA GLN A 542 6.68 -21.84 -14.76
C GLN A 542 7.78 -20.87 -15.19
N ALA A 543 8.93 -20.97 -14.53
CA ALA A 543 10.09 -20.13 -14.78
C ALA A 543 11.37 -20.95 -14.72
N GLN A 544 12.38 -20.51 -15.46
CA GLN A 544 13.73 -21.03 -15.36
C GLN A 544 14.63 -20.02 -14.66
N VAL A 545 15.53 -20.53 -13.82
CA VAL A 545 16.46 -19.75 -13.02
C VAL A 545 17.88 -20.30 -13.19
N ARG A 546 18.88 -19.43 -13.22
CA ARG A 546 20.31 -19.80 -13.26
C ARG A 546 21.18 -18.69 -12.68
N ALA A 547 22.43 -19.01 -12.36
CA ALA A 547 23.45 -18.04 -12.01
C ALA A 547 24.28 -17.64 -13.24
N LEU A 548 24.57 -16.35 -13.39
CA LEU A 548 25.44 -15.81 -14.42
C LEU A 548 26.52 -14.95 -13.77
N PRO A 549 27.75 -14.92 -14.30
CA PRO A 549 28.77 -13.97 -13.86
C PRO A 549 28.20 -12.55 -13.84
N ALA A 550 28.43 -11.81 -12.77
CA ALA A 550 28.16 -10.38 -12.78
C ALA A 550 28.97 -9.80 -13.93
N THR A 551 28.31 -9.29 -14.97
CA THR A 551 29.02 -8.59 -16.03
C THR A 551 29.74 -7.43 -15.39
N VAL A 552 31.06 -7.55 -15.24
CA VAL A 552 31.91 -6.41 -14.94
C VAL A 552 31.71 -5.52 -16.16
N VAL A 553 30.91 -4.46 -16.00
CA VAL A 553 31.06 -3.30 -16.86
C VAL A 553 32.45 -2.79 -16.52
N HIS A 554 33.47 -3.37 -17.14
CA HIS A 554 34.66 -2.63 -17.43
C HIS A 554 34.11 -1.43 -18.19
N SER A 555 34.17 -0.27 -17.54
CA SER A 555 34.33 0.95 -18.31
C SER A 555 35.48 0.61 -19.26
N ARG A 556 35.13 0.34 -20.52
CA ARG A 556 36.06 0.63 -21.58
C ARG A 556 36.38 2.08 -21.31
N ARG A 557 37.53 2.34 -20.68
CA ARG A 557 38.26 3.57 -20.92
C ARG A 557 38.17 3.72 -22.43
N VAL A 558 37.33 4.65 -22.86
CA VAL A 558 37.33 5.12 -24.23
C VAL A 558 38.76 5.60 -24.40
N ARG A 559 39.61 4.77 -25.01
CA ARG A 559 40.90 5.22 -25.48
C ARG A 559 40.54 6.22 -26.57
N SER A 560 40.63 7.50 -26.19
CA SER A 560 40.77 8.65 -27.07
C SER A 560 39.88 8.65 -28.31
N ALA A 561 38.68 9.21 -28.18
CA ALA A 561 38.04 9.93 -29.28
C ALA A 561 38.41 11.43 -29.28
N ASP A 562 39.50 11.82 -28.62
CA ASP A 562 40.07 13.18 -28.59
C ASP A 562 40.85 13.55 -29.87
N LYS A 563 40.39 13.12 -31.05
CA LYS A 563 40.93 13.60 -32.33
C LYS A 563 39.90 13.72 -33.46
N LEU A 564 38.61 13.82 -33.17
CA LEU A 564 37.60 14.07 -34.22
C LEU A 564 36.51 15.09 -33.89
N TYR A 565 36.74 15.98 -32.93
CA TYR A 565 35.83 17.11 -32.62
C TYR A 565 36.55 18.45 -32.39
N THR A 566 37.71 18.64 -33.04
CA THR A 566 38.46 19.92 -33.06
C THR A 566 38.72 20.43 -34.48
N LYS A 567 37.80 20.18 -35.42
CA LYS A 567 37.83 20.78 -36.77
C LYS A 567 36.55 21.46 -37.25
N GLU A 568 35.51 21.55 -36.42
CA GLU A 568 34.25 22.23 -36.79
C GLU A 568 33.87 23.40 -35.86
N PHE A 569 34.77 23.83 -34.97
CA PHE A 569 34.55 24.99 -34.09
C PHE A 569 35.51 26.17 -34.35
N GLU A 570 36.11 26.24 -35.55
CA GLU A 570 36.86 27.41 -36.05
C GLU A 570 36.24 28.07 -37.29
N ALA A 571 35.04 27.68 -37.72
CA ALA A 571 34.38 28.22 -38.92
C ALA A 571 33.14 29.09 -38.65
N THR A 572 32.93 29.59 -37.43
CA THR A 572 31.77 30.47 -37.10
C THR A 572 32.11 31.68 -36.24
N LYS A 573 33.36 32.16 -36.33
CA LYS A 573 33.79 33.47 -35.81
C LYS A 573 34.34 34.36 -36.93
N GLN A 574 33.56 34.51 -38.00
CA GLN A 574 33.74 35.60 -38.97
C GLN A 574 32.43 35.77 -39.74
N ASN A 575 31.56 36.66 -39.22
CA ASN A 575 30.69 37.54 -40.01
C ASN A 575 29.70 38.22 -39.05
N LYS A 576 30.14 39.36 -38.51
CA LYS A 576 29.29 40.32 -37.80
C LYS A 576 29.52 41.71 -38.39
N TYR A 577 29.14 41.87 -39.66
CA TYR A 577 28.91 43.12 -40.41
C TYR A 577 28.08 42.62 -41.62
N ILE A 578 26.81 42.97 -41.82
CA ILE A 578 26.30 44.25 -42.28
C ILE A 578 24.79 44.23 -42.01
N ALA A 579 24.27 45.26 -41.34
CA ALA A 579 22.89 45.69 -41.50
C ALA A 579 22.93 46.79 -42.55
N GLU A 580 22.16 46.64 -43.63
CA GLU A 580 21.47 47.72 -44.37
C GLU A 580 20.94 47.18 -45.72
N ASP A 581 19.71 47.60 -46.00
CA ASP A 581 19.09 47.80 -47.31
C ASP A 581 18.47 46.67 -48.14
N LEU A 582 17.33 47.08 -48.76
CA LEU A 582 16.50 46.47 -49.81
C LEU A 582 15.49 45.44 -49.28
N ASN A 583 14.21 45.74 -49.04
CA ASN A 583 13.22 46.46 -49.84
C ASN A 583 13.12 45.96 -51.29
N THR A 584 11.86 45.73 -51.71
CA THR A 584 11.34 45.53 -53.09
C THR A 584 11.43 44.14 -53.78
N ILE A 585 10.23 43.60 -54.09
CA ILE A 585 9.84 42.80 -55.28
C ILE A 585 10.31 41.32 -55.24
N ARG A 586 9.47 40.28 -55.21
CA ARG A 586 8.25 39.99 -55.99
C ARG A 586 7.45 38.86 -55.35
#